data_AF-A0A5C6BQP9-F1
#
_entry.id   AF-A0A5C6BQP9-F1
#
_cell.length_a   1.000
_cell.length_b   1.000
_cell.length_c   1.000
_cell.angle_alpha   90.00
_cell.angle_beta   90.00
_cell.angle_gamma   90.00
#
_symmetry.space_group_name_H-M   'P 1'
#
loop_
_entity.id
_entity.type
_entity.pdbx_description
1 polymer ?
#
loop_
_entity_poly.entity_id
_entity_poly.type
_entity_poly.pdbx_seq_one_letter_code
_entity_poly.pdbx_strand_id
1 'polypeptide(L)'
;MIMKSHHRIPLAAIVVATLVCTTSRAEAQLKKLSTYLPAETNSLIAIDVEALEATEMAIAEKWKEQRQAVREQAGRTGPHWKQVLMGALVQPMHLESTWEITLIETDTAPNMENLADELESNVDNIEGIPAVETGGESYVVRIGEKQGAILNPANRQKVARWLRAKKSYALSEYLQDALNRVTDRTPIVMALELRDVTTPANVRVHIADHEAFEKHQGQVEEISEIIASVQGLSLDVQISKNAAAILRMDFDKPAGPLKDYKDLMIDLLADMGIHTDEFREWNASASGKTWMLQGKLTRQTIDRMFAMVDTRFQAKMHGKGEYPGGKEPEDEASKQARMALNYYRDIEDIVAKVGDYRGAVATMYARWFRERADDLEALPTLGVDPELVDFALNVAITLRQTAGTLRGTSSRKVLQQTSVNLSRGGSYGAFYGGSRWSGGWGGWGGSSYGYSRGGGLYNANAEAAGRARRGTQKRMISVEQRSKAATATFNTLDAIAEEMAKLRLKMTDKYMVQF
;
A
#
# COMPACT_ATOMS: atom_id res chain seq x y z
N MET A 1 -19.13 -50.83 61.89
CA MET A 1 -18.21 -50.05 61.06
C MET A 1 -18.19 -50.69 59.68
N ILE A 2 -18.44 -49.90 58.63
CA ILE A 2 -18.33 -50.20 57.18
C ILE A 2 -19.39 -51.12 56.55
N MET A 3 -20.10 -50.58 55.55
CA MET A 3 -20.49 -51.13 54.23
C MET A 3 -21.82 -50.48 53.79
N LYS A 4 -21.91 -49.64 52.75
CA LYS A 4 -21.69 -49.78 51.29
C LYS A 4 -23.05 -49.88 50.54
N SER A 5 -23.20 -49.01 49.52
CA SER A 5 -24.08 -49.07 48.32
C SER A 5 -25.61 -49.10 48.52
N HIS A 6 -26.47 -48.42 47.76
CA HIS A 6 -26.48 -48.12 46.33
C HIS A 6 -27.26 -46.82 45.97
N HIS A 7 -26.73 -46.17 44.93
CA HIS A 7 -27.35 -45.46 43.78
C HIS A 7 -28.68 -44.71 43.92
N ARG A 8 -28.63 -43.39 43.63
CA ARG A 8 -29.53 -42.72 42.66
C ARG A 8 -28.78 -41.59 41.94
N ILE A 9 -28.75 -41.66 40.61
CA ILE A 9 -28.28 -40.61 39.68
C ILE A 9 -29.41 -39.59 39.51
N PRO A 10 -29.16 -38.27 39.52
CA PRO A 10 -29.99 -37.32 38.82
C PRO A 10 -29.34 -36.89 37.50
N LEU A 11 -30.12 -37.01 36.43
CA LEU A 11 -29.90 -36.51 35.07
C LEU A 11 -29.37 -35.05 35.10
N ALA A 12 -28.16 -34.84 34.60
CA ALA A 12 -27.72 -33.54 34.13
C ALA A 12 -28.25 -33.33 32.70
N ALA A 13 -29.09 -32.32 32.51
CA ALA A 13 -29.50 -31.83 31.21
C ALA A 13 -28.29 -31.17 30.52
N ILE A 14 -27.76 -31.85 29.50
CA ILE A 14 -26.78 -31.29 28.57
C ILE A 14 -27.55 -30.39 27.60
N VAL A 15 -27.48 -29.07 27.78
CA VAL A 15 -27.82 -28.11 26.74
C VAL A 15 -26.61 -28.03 25.81
N VAL A 16 -26.66 -28.78 24.71
CA VAL A 16 -25.78 -28.57 23.56
C VAL A 16 -26.22 -27.27 22.89
N ALA A 17 -25.54 -26.17 23.21
CA ALA A 17 -25.65 -24.94 22.44
C ALA A 17 -24.99 -25.17 21.08
N THR A 18 -25.78 -25.58 20.09
CA THR A 18 -25.44 -25.44 18.68
C THR A 18 -25.20 -23.96 18.40
N LEU A 19 -23.94 -23.53 18.32
CA LEU A 19 -23.56 -22.31 17.59
C LEU A 19 -23.97 -22.53 16.13
N VAL A 20 -25.17 -22.08 15.77
CA VAL A 20 -25.51 -21.83 14.39
C VAL A 20 -24.65 -20.63 13.98
N CYS A 21 -23.60 -20.87 13.20
CA CYS A 21 -22.91 -19.80 12.45
C CYS A 21 -23.95 -19.20 11.49
N THR A 22 -24.66 -18.17 11.93
CA THR A 22 -25.42 -17.31 11.03
C THR A 22 -24.38 -16.53 10.23
N THR A 23 -24.14 -16.97 9.00
CA THR A 23 -23.37 -16.21 8.01
C THR A 23 -23.99 -14.81 7.94
N SER A 24 -23.19 -13.77 8.15
CA SER A 24 -23.75 -12.42 8.12
C SER A 24 -24.25 -12.11 6.70
N ARG A 25 -25.32 -11.31 6.57
CA ARG A 25 -25.84 -10.91 5.25
C ARG A 25 -24.76 -10.24 4.39
N ALA A 26 -23.88 -9.48 5.03
CA ALA A 26 -22.75 -8.81 4.40
C ALA A 26 -21.70 -9.79 3.86
N GLU A 27 -21.31 -10.79 4.65
CA GLU A 27 -20.40 -11.86 4.24
C GLU A 27 -20.96 -12.60 3.00
N ALA A 28 -22.25 -12.92 3.00
CA ALA A 28 -22.91 -13.56 1.87
C ALA A 28 -22.92 -12.70 0.60
N GLN A 29 -23.13 -11.37 0.74
CA GLN A 29 -23.14 -10.43 -0.38
C GLN A 29 -21.74 -10.20 -0.95
N LEU A 30 -20.74 -9.99 -0.10
CA LEU A 30 -19.34 -9.85 -0.50
C LEU A 30 -18.80 -11.13 -1.15
N LYS A 31 -19.17 -12.31 -0.63
CA LYS A 31 -18.86 -13.60 -1.25
C LYS A 31 -19.52 -13.80 -2.61
N LYS A 32 -20.71 -13.23 -2.82
CA LYS A 32 -21.34 -13.20 -4.15
C LYS A 32 -20.58 -12.28 -5.10
N LEU A 33 -20.15 -11.10 -4.64
CA LEU A 33 -19.34 -10.18 -5.45
C LEU A 33 -17.99 -10.81 -5.81
N SER A 34 -17.33 -11.51 -4.89
CA SER A 34 -16.01 -12.09 -5.16
C SER A 34 -16.00 -13.10 -6.32
N THR A 35 -17.15 -13.68 -6.68
CA THR A 35 -17.27 -14.57 -7.86
C THR A 35 -16.98 -13.89 -9.20
N TYR A 36 -16.97 -12.55 -9.24
CA TYR A 36 -16.60 -11.77 -10.42
C TYR A 36 -15.11 -11.38 -10.43
N LEU A 37 -14.35 -11.61 -9.37
CA LEU A 37 -12.92 -11.30 -9.37
C LEU A 37 -12.12 -12.37 -10.13
N PRO A 38 -11.12 -12.01 -10.95
CA PRO A 38 -10.24 -12.96 -11.63
C PRO A 38 -9.49 -13.88 -10.65
N ALA A 39 -9.09 -15.07 -11.09
CA ALA A 39 -8.39 -16.03 -10.23
C ALA A 39 -6.99 -15.54 -9.82
N GLU A 40 -6.37 -14.72 -10.65
CA GLU A 40 -5.07 -14.10 -10.39
C GLU A 40 -5.13 -12.91 -9.42
N THR A 41 -6.30 -12.60 -8.85
CA THR A 41 -6.42 -11.59 -7.78
C THR A 41 -5.52 -11.97 -6.60
N ASN A 42 -4.58 -11.10 -6.23
CA ASN A 42 -3.71 -11.31 -5.07
C ASN A 42 -3.89 -10.23 -3.98
N SER A 43 -4.75 -9.24 -4.20
CA SER A 43 -5.09 -8.24 -3.20
C SER A 43 -6.58 -7.93 -3.22
N LEU A 44 -7.15 -7.68 -2.03
CA LEU A 44 -8.52 -7.22 -1.90
C LEU A 44 -8.67 -6.10 -0.87
N ILE A 45 -9.68 -5.27 -1.08
CA ILE A 45 -10.26 -4.36 -0.09
C ILE A 45 -11.76 -4.64 -0.06
N ALA A 46 -12.27 -5.07 1.08
CA ALA A 46 -13.68 -5.35 1.31
C ALA A 46 -14.24 -4.39 2.34
N ILE A 47 -15.36 -3.75 2.01
CA ILE A 47 -16.02 -2.75 2.85
C ILE A 47 -17.52 -3.06 2.89
N ASP A 48 -18.03 -3.24 4.11
CA ASP A 48 -19.45 -3.19 4.40
C ASP A 48 -19.82 -1.76 4.79
N VAL A 49 -20.37 -1.02 3.82
CA VAL A 49 -20.71 0.41 3.99
C VAL A 49 -21.89 0.56 4.95
N GLU A 50 -22.85 -0.36 4.92
CA GLU A 50 -24.00 -0.32 5.83
C GLU A 50 -23.56 -0.55 7.27
N ALA A 51 -22.71 -1.54 7.53
CA ALA A 51 -22.15 -1.76 8.87
C ALA A 51 -21.31 -0.55 9.33
N LEU A 52 -20.49 0.01 8.44
CA LEU A 52 -19.66 1.17 8.72
C LEU A 52 -20.49 2.39 9.12
N GLU A 53 -21.55 2.70 8.37
CA GLU A 53 -22.48 3.81 8.65
C GLU A 53 -23.28 3.59 9.95
N ALA A 54 -23.53 2.33 10.32
CA ALA A 54 -24.27 1.99 11.53
C ALA A 54 -23.43 2.08 12.81
N THR A 55 -22.12 2.37 12.72
CA THR A 55 -21.25 2.49 13.89
C THR A 55 -21.56 3.74 14.71
N GLU A 56 -21.34 3.67 16.03
CA GLU A 56 -21.57 4.80 16.93
C GLU A 56 -20.77 6.05 16.53
N MET A 57 -19.52 5.88 16.10
CA MET A 57 -18.67 6.95 15.58
C MET A 57 -19.25 7.60 14.32
N ALA A 58 -19.64 6.80 13.32
CA ALA A 58 -20.19 7.32 12.07
C ALA A 58 -21.49 8.11 12.27
N ILE A 59 -22.34 7.65 13.19
CA ILE A 59 -23.58 8.35 13.59
C ILE A 59 -23.25 9.65 14.32
N ALA A 60 -22.34 9.62 15.31
CA ALA A 60 -21.95 10.80 16.07
C ALA A 60 -21.34 11.88 15.18
N GLU A 61 -20.58 11.48 14.17
CA GLU A 61 -19.89 12.37 13.23
C GLU A 61 -20.67 12.65 11.94
N LYS A 62 -21.88 12.12 11.80
CA LYS A 62 -22.79 12.36 10.67
C LYS A 62 -22.17 12.05 9.30
N TRP A 63 -21.48 10.92 9.19
CA TRP A 63 -20.76 10.55 7.95
C TRP A 63 -21.70 10.41 6.75
N LYS A 64 -22.91 9.91 6.98
CA LYS A 64 -23.91 9.72 5.93
C LYS A 64 -24.37 11.06 5.36
N GLU A 65 -24.66 12.02 6.23
CA GLU A 65 -25.07 13.37 5.86
C GLU A 65 -23.93 14.14 5.17
N GLN A 66 -22.70 14.02 5.67
CA GLN A 66 -21.53 14.61 5.01
C GLN A 66 -21.35 14.07 3.59
N ARG A 67 -21.45 12.75 3.41
CA ARG A 67 -21.39 12.15 2.06
C ARG A 67 -22.54 12.61 1.17
N GLN A 68 -23.76 12.68 1.70
CA GLN A 68 -24.90 13.16 0.94
C GLN A 68 -24.71 14.63 0.53
N ALA A 69 -24.23 15.49 1.41
CA ALA A 69 -23.94 16.89 1.11
C ALA A 69 -22.88 17.03 0.00
N VAL A 70 -21.80 16.26 0.05
CA VAL A 70 -20.78 16.24 -1.03
C VAL A 70 -21.40 15.82 -2.37
N ARG A 71 -22.29 14.82 -2.35
CA ARG A 71 -22.99 14.36 -3.56
C ARG A 71 -23.93 15.42 -4.12
N GLU A 72 -24.72 16.06 -3.26
CA GLU A 72 -25.64 17.14 -3.64
C GLU A 72 -24.90 18.36 -4.18
N GLN A 73 -23.81 18.79 -3.54
CA GLN A 73 -22.96 19.88 -4.01
C GLN A 73 -22.34 19.61 -5.37
N ALA A 74 -21.99 18.34 -5.63
CA ALA A 74 -21.48 17.90 -6.92
C ALA A 74 -22.59 17.60 -7.95
N GLY A 75 -23.88 17.84 -7.62
CA GLY A 75 -25.01 17.57 -8.51
C GLY A 75 -25.29 16.09 -8.78
N ARG A 76 -24.76 15.18 -7.95
CA ARG A 76 -24.73 13.72 -8.20
C ARG A 76 -25.98 13.03 -7.68
N THR A 77 -26.65 12.25 -8.54
CA THR A 77 -27.91 11.55 -8.20
C THR A 77 -27.85 10.03 -8.21
N GLY A 78 -26.64 9.44 -8.24
CA GLY A 78 -26.44 7.98 -8.31
C GLY A 78 -27.02 7.14 -7.15
N PRO A 79 -26.89 5.81 -7.19
CA PRO A 79 -27.39 4.94 -6.13
C PRO A 79 -26.51 4.98 -4.86
N HIS A 80 -27.07 4.64 -3.69
CA HIS A 80 -26.27 4.44 -2.48
C HIS A 80 -25.58 3.07 -2.50
N TRP A 81 -24.33 3.04 -2.02
CA TRP A 81 -23.52 1.83 -1.97
C TRP A 81 -23.75 1.10 -0.65
N LYS A 82 -23.95 -0.22 -0.72
CA LYS A 82 -24.12 -1.10 0.45
C LYS A 82 -22.83 -1.85 0.77
N GLN A 83 -22.22 -2.40 -0.27
CA GLN A 83 -20.94 -3.10 -0.17
C GLN A 83 -20.03 -2.69 -1.30
N VAL A 84 -18.74 -2.68 -0.99
CA VAL A 84 -17.66 -2.46 -1.94
C VAL A 84 -16.65 -3.59 -1.78
N LEU A 85 -16.31 -4.23 -2.90
CA LEU A 85 -15.23 -5.20 -2.98
C LEU A 85 -14.30 -4.80 -4.13
N MET A 86 -13.10 -4.36 -3.80
CA MET A 86 -12.05 -4.12 -4.77
C MET A 86 -11.10 -5.30 -4.78
N GLY A 87 -10.82 -5.85 -5.96
CA GLY A 87 -9.75 -6.81 -6.19
C GLY A 87 -8.70 -6.23 -7.13
N ALA A 88 -7.46 -6.61 -6.94
CA ALA A 88 -6.36 -6.19 -7.79
C ALA A 88 -5.30 -7.28 -7.95
N LEU A 89 -4.53 -7.17 -9.04
CA LEU A 89 -3.24 -7.83 -9.17
C LEU A 89 -2.15 -6.81 -8.87
N VAL A 90 -1.58 -6.89 -7.67
CA VAL A 90 -0.58 -5.98 -7.11
C VAL A 90 0.80 -6.62 -7.19
N GLN A 91 1.81 -5.85 -7.60
CA GLN A 91 3.21 -6.23 -7.47
C GLN A 91 3.68 -5.97 -6.04
N PRO A 92 3.97 -7.00 -5.21
CA PRO A 92 4.15 -6.82 -3.76
C PRO A 92 5.33 -5.91 -3.37
N MET A 93 6.37 -5.84 -4.20
CA MET A 93 7.57 -5.04 -3.93
C MET A 93 7.37 -3.53 -4.07
N HIS A 94 6.37 -3.10 -4.84
CA HIS A 94 6.13 -1.69 -5.16
C HIS A 94 4.68 -1.24 -4.89
N LEU A 95 3.81 -2.18 -4.53
CA LEU A 95 2.37 -2.00 -4.36
C LEU A 95 1.71 -1.29 -5.57
N GLU A 96 2.25 -1.52 -6.76
CA GLU A 96 1.68 -1.05 -8.04
C GLU A 96 0.73 -2.12 -8.58
N SER A 97 -0.49 -1.72 -8.94
CA SER A 97 -1.49 -2.61 -9.53
C SER A 97 -1.32 -2.70 -11.04
N THR A 98 -1.44 -3.90 -11.60
CA THR A 98 -1.45 -4.14 -13.04
C THR A 98 -2.87 -3.94 -13.62
N TRP A 99 -3.86 -4.26 -12.81
CA TRP A 99 -5.27 -4.00 -13.05
C TRP A 99 -5.99 -3.93 -11.71
N GLU A 100 -7.14 -3.26 -11.71
CA GLU A 100 -8.03 -3.13 -10.56
C GLU A 100 -9.47 -3.36 -11.02
N ILE A 101 -10.22 -4.13 -10.24
CA ILE A 101 -11.66 -4.32 -10.43
C ILE A 101 -12.34 -4.00 -9.12
N THR A 102 -13.15 -2.96 -9.15
CA THR A 102 -14.06 -2.61 -8.08
C THR A 102 -15.43 -3.19 -8.39
N LEU A 103 -16.05 -3.83 -7.40
CA LEU A 103 -17.39 -4.38 -7.46
C LEU A 103 -18.24 -3.72 -6.39
N ILE A 104 -19.44 -3.28 -6.75
CA ILE A 104 -20.31 -2.49 -5.87
C ILE A 104 -21.70 -3.13 -5.85
N GLU A 105 -22.24 -3.34 -4.66
CA GLU A 105 -23.66 -3.60 -4.46
C GLU A 105 -24.35 -2.29 -4.08
N THR A 106 -25.48 -2.00 -4.71
CA THR A 106 -26.22 -0.76 -4.54
C THR A 106 -27.64 -0.99 -4.02
N ASP A 107 -28.29 0.06 -3.53
CA ASP A 107 -29.69 0.01 -3.11
C ASP A 107 -30.68 -0.04 -4.29
N THR A 108 -30.32 0.63 -5.37
CA THR A 108 -31.08 0.81 -6.61
C THR A 108 -30.21 0.51 -7.83
N ALA A 109 -30.84 0.24 -8.96
CA ALA A 109 -30.13 -0.09 -10.18
C ALA A 109 -29.29 1.10 -10.69
N PRO A 110 -28.01 0.90 -11.06
CA PRO A 110 -27.25 1.93 -11.75
C PRO A 110 -27.93 2.29 -13.08
N ASN A 111 -28.18 3.58 -13.28
CA ASN A 111 -28.65 4.14 -14.55
C ASN A 111 -27.41 4.51 -15.39
N MET A 112 -27.15 3.75 -16.45
CA MET A 112 -25.93 3.91 -17.24
C MET A 112 -26.01 5.09 -18.21
N GLU A 113 -27.22 5.46 -18.62
CA GLU A 113 -27.50 6.62 -19.44
C GLU A 113 -27.20 7.91 -18.66
N ASN A 114 -27.71 8.04 -17.44
CA ASN A 114 -27.39 9.17 -16.58
C ASN A 114 -25.88 9.24 -16.29
N LEU A 115 -25.23 8.09 -16.07
CA LEU A 115 -23.79 8.05 -15.84
C LEU A 115 -23.00 8.48 -17.08
N ALA A 116 -23.43 8.08 -18.28
CA ALA A 116 -22.82 8.52 -19.53
C ALA A 116 -22.98 10.03 -19.72
N ASP A 117 -24.17 10.58 -19.43
CA ASP A 117 -24.43 12.01 -19.48
C ASP A 117 -23.56 12.79 -18.47
N GLU A 118 -23.45 12.31 -17.23
CA GLU A 118 -22.60 12.90 -16.18
C GLU A 118 -21.10 12.88 -16.57
N LEU A 119 -20.69 11.89 -17.36
CA LEU A 119 -19.31 11.67 -17.80
C LEU A 119 -18.96 12.27 -19.16
N GLU A 120 -19.92 12.90 -19.84
CA GLU A 120 -19.81 13.29 -21.26
C GLU A 120 -19.33 12.13 -22.15
N SER A 121 -19.81 10.93 -21.84
CA SER A 121 -19.43 9.68 -22.47
C SER A 121 -20.62 9.03 -23.18
N ASN A 122 -20.42 7.86 -23.77
CA ASN A 122 -21.49 7.10 -24.42
C ASN A 122 -21.68 5.76 -23.72
N VAL A 123 -22.94 5.30 -23.68
CA VAL A 123 -23.24 3.92 -23.30
C VAL A 123 -22.80 2.99 -24.44
N ASP A 124 -21.78 2.18 -24.17
CA ASP A 124 -21.33 1.08 -25.02
C ASP A 124 -22.04 -0.22 -24.60
N ASN A 125 -22.03 -1.20 -25.50
CA ASN A 125 -22.47 -2.55 -25.24
C ASN A 125 -21.28 -3.52 -25.41
N ILE A 126 -20.82 -4.08 -24.29
CA ILE A 126 -19.72 -5.04 -24.26
C ILE A 126 -20.29 -6.39 -23.82
N GLU A 127 -20.26 -7.39 -24.70
CA GLU A 127 -20.78 -8.75 -24.42
C GLU A 127 -22.28 -8.76 -24.00
N GLY A 128 -23.08 -7.85 -24.55
CA GLY A 128 -24.50 -7.72 -24.22
C GLY A 128 -24.76 -6.90 -22.95
N ILE A 129 -23.72 -6.36 -22.31
CA ILE A 129 -23.81 -5.67 -21.03
C ILE A 129 -23.52 -4.16 -21.22
N PRO A 130 -24.41 -3.27 -20.73
CA PRO A 130 -24.18 -1.83 -20.75
C PRO A 130 -22.90 -1.45 -19.99
N ALA A 131 -22.06 -0.64 -20.65
CA ALA A 131 -20.81 -0.13 -20.11
C ALA A 131 -20.60 1.34 -20.48
N VAL A 132 -19.90 2.10 -19.64
CA VAL A 132 -19.55 3.50 -19.89
C VAL A 132 -18.06 3.68 -19.62
N GLU A 133 -17.35 4.32 -20.54
CA GLU A 133 -15.93 4.66 -20.36
C GLU A 133 -15.79 5.97 -19.60
N THR A 134 -14.88 6.02 -18.62
CA THR A 134 -14.67 7.20 -17.76
C THR A 134 -13.47 8.01 -18.22
N GLY A 135 -13.62 8.75 -19.32
CA GLY A 135 -12.60 9.69 -19.79
C GLY A 135 -11.24 9.06 -20.11
N GLY A 136 -11.20 7.77 -20.47
CA GLY A 136 -9.98 7.03 -20.82
C GLY A 136 -9.28 6.32 -19.65
N GLU A 137 -9.81 6.37 -18.43
CA GLU A 137 -9.16 5.77 -17.27
C GLU A 137 -9.72 4.40 -16.86
N SER A 138 -11.05 4.25 -16.89
CA SER A 138 -11.72 3.02 -16.48
C SER A 138 -12.97 2.72 -17.33
N TYR A 139 -13.55 1.54 -17.15
CA TYR A 139 -14.89 1.21 -17.61
C TYR A 139 -15.81 0.92 -16.43
N VAL A 140 -17.00 1.50 -16.45
CA VAL A 140 -18.09 1.18 -15.53
C VAL A 140 -19.04 0.22 -16.23
N VAL A 141 -19.40 -0.88 -15.58
CA VAL A 141 -20.19 -1.95 -16.19
C VAL A 141 -21.31 -2.37 -15.25
N ARG A 142 -22.53 -2.51 -15.79
CA ARG A 142 -23.68 -3.02 -15.02
C ARG A 142 -23.72 -4.55 -15.02
N ILE A 143 -23.09 -5.18 -14.05
CA ILE A 143 -22.99 -6.65 -13.95
C ILE A 143 -24.21 -7.35 -13.32
N GLY A 144 -25.19 -6.58 -12.84
CA GLY A 144 -26.46 -7.10 -12.33
C GLY A 144 -27.49 -6.01 -12.10
N GLU A 145 -28.66 -6.39 -11.57
CA GLU A 145 -29.75 -5.42 -11.35
C GLU A 145 -29.30 -4.28 -10.44
N LYS A 146 -28.64 -4.60 -9.33
CA LYS A 146 -28.11 -3.68 -8.30
C LYS A 146 -26.60 -3.86 -8.09
N GLN A 147 -25.90 -4.26 -9.15
CA GLN A 147 -24.48 -4.56 -9.11
C GLN A 147 -23.77 -3.82 -10.22
N GLY A 148 -22.76 -3.04 -9.84
CA GLY A 148 -21.86 -2.34 -10.74
C GLY A 148 -20.43 -2.87 -10.60
N ALA A 149 -19.65 -2.69 -11.65
CA ALA A 149 -18.21 -2.91 -11.62
C ALA A 149 -17.48 -1.72 -12.25
N ILE A 150 -16.31 -1.40 -11.73
CA ILE A 150 -15.39 -0.42 -12.31
C ILE A 150 -14.08 -1.16 -12.60
N LEU A 151 -13.62 -1.13 -13.85
CA LEU A 151 -12.42 -1.82 -14.31
C LEU A 151 -11.38 -0.82 -14.76
N ASN A 152 -10.18 -0.92 -14.19
CA ASN A 152 -9.02 -0.09 -14.53
C ASN A 152 -7.84 -0.97 -14.96
N PRO A 153 -7.11 -0.61 -16.04
CA PRO A 153 -7.30 0.58 -16.89
C PRO A 153 -8.46 0.42 -17.89
N ALA A 154 -8.89 1.52 -18.53
CA ALA A 154 -9.87 1.55 -19.60
C ALA A 154 -9.39 0.70 -20.79
N ASN A 155 -9.75 -0.58 -20.79
CA ASN A 155 -9.43 -1.49 -21.87
C ASN A 155 -10.64 -2.35 -22.21
N ARG A 156 -11.37 -1.94 -23.26
CA ARG A 156 -12.57 -2.61 -23.75
C ARG A 156 -12.38 -4.11 -23.99
N GLN A 157 -11.22 -4.53 -24.54
CA GLN A 157 -10.94 -5.94 -24.80
C GLN A 157 -10.76 -6.74 -23.50
N LYS A 158 -10.10 -6.17 -22.48
CA LYS A 158 -9.98 -6.80 -21.16
C LYS A 158 -11.34 -6.93 -20.49
N VAL A 159 -12.19 -5.88 -20.55
CA VAL A 159 -13.57 -5.92 -20.05
C VAL A 159 -14.36 -7.04 -20.74
N ALA A 160 -14.32 -7.12 -22.07
CA ALA A 160 -15.00 -8.18 -22.83
C ALA A 160 -14.49 -9.60 -22.48
N ARG A 161 -13.19 -9.77 -22.24
CA ARG A 161 -12.63 -11.06 -21.80
C ARG A 161 -13.10 -11.43 -20.39
N TRP A 162 -13.10 -10.45 -19.48
CA TRP A 162 -13.58 -10.61 -18.11
C TRP A 162 -15.07 -10.95 -18.06
N LEU A 163 -15.92 -10.28 -18.84
CA LEU A 163 -17.36 -10.57 -18.90
C LEU A 163 -17.68 -11.94 -19.48
N ARG A 164 -16.92 -12.40 -20.49
CA ARG A 164 -17.06 -13.76 -21.05
C ARG A 164 -16.59 -14.83 -20.10
N ALA A 165 -15.64 -14.51 -19.24
CA ALA A 165 -15.19 -15.44 -18.25
C ALA A 165 -16.34 -15.73 -17.29
N LYS A 166 -16.81 -16.97 -17.30
CA LYS A 166 -17.93 -17.40 -16.44
C LYS A 166 -17.57 -17.15 -14.97
N LYS A 167 -18.56 -16.79 -14.15
CA LYS A 167 -18.44 -16.70 -12.69
C LYS A 167 -17.90 -18.03 -12.14
N SER A 168 -16.58 -18.09 -11.91
CA SER A 168 -15.90 -19.35 -11.59
C SER A 168 -14.47 -19.12 -11.10
N TYR A 169 -14.14 -17.91 -10.64
CA TYR A 169 -12.81 -17.65 -10.14
C TYR A 169 -12.84 -17.60 -8.62
N ALA A 170 -12.33 -18.68 -8.05
CA ALA A 170 -12.12 -18.80 -6.62
C ALA A 170 -10.88 -17.98 -6.27
N LEU A 171 -11.05 -17.01 -5.37
CA LEU A 171 -9.94 -16.38 -4.69
C LEU A 171 -9.07 -17.45 -4.01
N SER A 172 -7.80 -17.15 -3.75
CA SER A 172 -6.98 -18.01 -2.90
C SER A 172 -7.61 -18.21 -1.52
N GLU A 173 -7.28 -19.31 -0.83
CA GLU A 173 -7.77 -19.58 0.52
C GLU A 173 -7.51 -18.40 1.47
N TYR A 174 -6.32 -17.78 1.37
CA TYR A 174 -5.95 -16.62 2.16
C TYR A 174 -6.89 -15.43 1.96
N LEU A 175 -7.22 -15.10 0.70
CA LEU A 175 -8.12 -14.00 0.36
C LEU A 175 -9.59 -14.34 0.71
N GLN A 176 -10.00 -15.60 0.60
CA GLN A 176 -11.33 -16.03 1.07
C GLN A 176 -11.45 -15.87 2.59
N ASP A 177 -10.43 -16.27 3.35
CA ASP A 177 -10.39 -16.11 4.80
C ASP A 177 -10.39 -14.65 5.21
N ALA A 178 -9.74 -13.76 4.45
CA ALA A 178 -9.83 -12.32 4.65
C ALA A 178 -11.26 -11.79 4.45
N LEU A 179 -11.95 -12.23 3.40
CA LEU A 179 -13.33 -11.84 3.13
C LEU A 179 -14.29 -12.27 4.27
N ASN A 180 -14.07 -13.46 4.83
CA ASN A 180 -14.87 -14.00 5.93
C ASN A 180 -14.67 -13.22 7.26
N ARG A 181 -13.65 -12.36 7.37
CA ARG A 181 -13.43 -11.50 8.54
C ARG A 181 -14.26 -10.20 8.51
N VAL A 182 -14.88 -9.88 7.37
CA VAL A 182 -15.78 -8.71 7.29
C VAL A 182 -17.04 -9.00 8.09
N THR A 183 -17.28 -8.16 9.10
CA THR A 183 -18.40 -8.29 10.03
C THR A 183 -18.93 -6.90 10.39
N ASP A 184 -20.02 -6.85 11.16
CA ASP A 184 -20.56 -5.62 11.73
C ASP A 184 -19.53 -4.85 12.60
N ARG A 185 -18.61 -5.57 13.24
CA ARG A 185 -17.53 -4.98 14.08
C ARG A 185 -16.23 -4.72 13.33
N THR A 186 -16.03 -5.39 12.20
CA THR A 186 -14.87 -5.22 11.32
C THR A 186 -15.36 -4.89 9.92
N PRO A 187 -15.93 -3.69 9.71
CA PRO A 187 -16.59 -3.34 8.45
C PRO A 187 -15.60 -3.17 7.29
N ILE A 188 -14.30 -3.07 7.54
CA ILE A 188 -13.28 -2.90 6.51
C ILE A 188 -12.18 -3.94 6.73
N VAL A 189 -11.89 -4.73 5.69
CA VAL A 189 -10.73 -5.63 5.64
C VAL A 189 -9.96 -5.38 4.36
N MET A 190 -8.65 -5.17 4.49
CA MET A 190 -7.71 -5.10 3.38
C MET A 190 -6.74 -6.26 3.46
N ALA A 191 -6.47 -6.94 2.36
CA ALA A 191 -5.54 -8.07 2.34
C ALA A 191 -4.68 -8.11 1.08
N LEU A 192 -3.47 -8.64 1.24
CA LEU A 192 -2.49 -8.89 0.19
C LEU A 192 -1.90 -10.28 0.42
N GLU A 193 -2.00 -11.15 -0.58
CA GLU A 193 -1.33 -12.43 -0.61
C GLU A 193 0.15 -12.24 -0.96
N LEU A 194 1.02 -12.84 -0.14
CA LEU A 194 2.47 -12.70 -0.20
C LEU A 194 3.18 -14.04 -0.33
N ARG A 195 2.42 -15.12 -0.53
CA ARG A 195 2.98 -16.44 -0.74
C ARG A 195 3.99 -16.42 -1.90
N ASP A 196 5.13 -17.07 -1.69
CA ASP A 196 6.22 -17.19 -2.66
C ASP A 196 6.85 -15.85 -3.11
N VAL A 197 6.62 -14.75 -2.40
CA VAL A 197 7.16 -13.42 -2.75
C VAL A 197 8.69 -13.31 -2.54
N THR A 198 9.25 -14.14 -1.67
CA THR A 198 10.67 -14.06 -1.29
C THR A 198 11.23 -15.42 -0.91
N THR A 199 12.54 -15.48 -0.65
CA THR A 199 13.24 -16.69 -0.21
C THR A 199 13.97 -16.43 1.11
N PRO A 200 14.25 -17.47 1.91
CA PRO A 200 15.01 -17.31 3.15
C PRO A 200 16.36 -16.62 2.93
N ALA A 201 17.04 -16.91 1.82
CA ALA A 201 18.32 -16.28 1.48
C ALA A 201 18.18 -14.77 1.23
N ASN A 202 17.14 -14.33 0.51
CA ASN A 202 16.89 -12.92 0.26
C ASN A 202 16.55 -12.17 1.55
N VAL A 203 15.66 -12.75 2.36
CA VAL A 203 15.31 -12.18 3.67
C VAL A 203 16.54 -12.07 4.56
N ARG A 204 17.36 -13.12 4.63
CA ARG A 204 18.59 -13.11 5.41
C ARG A 204 19.52 -11.98 5.03
N VAL A 205 19.75 -11.78 3.72
CA VAL A 205 20.58 -10.67 3.24
C VAL A 205 20.02 -9.31 3.65
N HIS A 206 18.69 -9.18 3.69
CA HIS A 206 17.99 -7.95 4.05
C HIS A 206 18.03 -7.66 5.55
N ILE A 207 17.84 -8.68 6.40
CA ILE A 207 17.68 -8.49 7.85
C ILE A 207 18.98 -8.65 8.66
N ALA A 208 20.02 -9.29 8.11
CA ALA A 208 21.22 -9.64 8.88
C ALA A 208 21.97 -8.45 9.52
N ASP A 209 21.85 -7.26 8.91
CA ASP A 209 22.51 -6.03 9.39
C ASP A 209 21.60 -5.15 10.27
N HIS A 210 20.35 -5.60 10.53
CA HIS A 210 19.37 -4.90 11.34
C HIS A 210 19.78 -4.87 12.83
N GLU A 211 19.51 -3.75 13.51
CA GLU A 211 19.93 -3.53 14.91
C GLU A 211 19.37 -4.58 15.88
N ALA A 212 18.18 -5.10 15.59
CA ALA A 212 17.55 -6.19 16.34
C ALA A 212 18.43 -7.46 16.46
N PHE A 213 19.38 -7.67 15.53
CA PHE A 213 20.27 -8.83 15.57
C PHE A 213 21.66 -8.55 16.13
N GLU A 214 21.98 -7.32 16.55
CA GLU A 214 23.33 -7.00 17.09
C GLU A 214 23.72 -7.88 18.28
N LYS A 215 22.74 -8.32 19.08
CA LYS A 215 22.92 -9.24 20.22
C LYS A 215 22.48 -10.68 19.94
N HIS A 216 21.86 -10.95 18.79
CA HIS A 216 21.19 -12.22 18.46
C HIS A 216 21.52 -12.72 17.06
N GLN A 217 22.76 -12.56 16.59
CA GLN A 217 23.20 -12.99 15.24
C GLN A 217 22.88 -14.45 14.92
N GLY A 218 22.83 -15.34 15.93
CA GLY A 218 22.46 -16.75 15.76
C GLY A 218 21.01 -17.00 15.35
N GLN A 219 20.11 -16.03 15.56
CA GLN A 219 18.68 -16.15 15.24
C GLN A 219 18.33 -15.67 13.83
N VAL A 220 19.29 -15.06 13.11
CA VAL A 220 19.04 -14.50 11.77
C VAL A 220 18.51 -15.56 10.82
N GLU A 221 19.03 -16.79 10.84
CA GLU A 221 18.58 -17.87 9.95
C GLU A 221 17.12 -18.25 10.24
N GLU A 222 16.79 -18.51 11.50
CA GLU A 222 15.44 -18.88 11.94
C GLU A 222 14.42 -17.80 11.59
N ILE A 223 14.72 -16.54 11.90
CA ILE A 223 13.81 -15.42 11.61
C ILE A 223 13.67 -15.22 10.10
N SER A 224 14.74 -15.40 9.32
CA SER A 224 14.68 -15.32 7.86
C SER A 224 13.79 -16.39 7.25
N GLU A 225 13.86 -17.61 7.80
CA GLU A 225 13.01 -18.72 7.38
C GLU A 225 11.53 -18.49 7.71
N ILE A 226 11.22 -17.93 8.89
CA ILE A 226 9.85 -17.62 9.29
C ILE A 226 9.28 -16.53 8.37
N ILE A 227 10.00 -15.42 8.20
CA ILE A 227 9.55 -14.30 7.35
C ILE A 227 9.38 -14.75 5.90
N ALA A 228 10.29 -15.56 5.37
CA ALA A 228 10.18 -16.08 4.01
C ALA A 228 8.99 -17.06 3.81
N SER A 229 8.42 -17.57 4.90
CA SER A 229 7.21 -18.42 4.86
C SER A 229 5.90 -17.63 4.87
N VAL A 230 5.97 -16.30 4.70
CA VAL A 230 4.79 -15.41 4.68
C VAL A 230 3.75 -15.91 3.68
N GLN A 231 2.50 -15.96 4.12
CA GLN A 231 1.34 -16.29 3.30
C GLN A 231 0.61 -15.02 2.87
N GLY A 232 0.52 -14.03 3.76
CA GLY A 232 -0.07 -12.75 3.42
C GLY A 232 -0.06 -11.76 4.57
N LEU A 233 -0.55 -10.56 4.23
CA LEU A 233 -0.73 -9.43 5.12
C LEU A 233 -2.20 -9.00 5.07
N SER A 234 -2.79 -8.63 6.22
CA SER A 234 -4.11 -7.99 6.25
C SER A 234 -4.18 -6.85 7.25
N LEU A 235 -5.04 -5.87 6.98
CA LEU A 235 -5.46 -4.85 7.94
C LEU A 235 -6.96 -4.98 8.17
N ASP A 236 -7.32 -5.35 9.39
CA ASP A 236 -8.69 -5.53 9.82
C ASP A 236 -9.08 -4.30 10.65
N VAL A 237 -9.97 -3.45 10.13
CA VAL A 237 -10.33 -2.19 10.78
C VAL A 237 -11.66 -2.33 11.51
N GLN A 238 -11.61 -2.03 12.80
CA GLN A 238 -12.71 -2.13 13.74
C GLN A 238 -13.18 -0.72 14.10
N ILE A 239 -14.45 -0.42 13.82
CA ILE A 239 -15.03 0.89 14.09
C ILE A 239 -16.25 0.70 14.99
N SER A 240 -16.23 1.36 16.14
CA SER A 240 -17.34 1.37 17.10
C SER A 240 -17.50 2.79 17.65
N LYS A 241 -17.25 3.01 18.96
CA LYS A 241 -17.06 4.34 19.54
C LYS A 241 -15.72 4.97 19.18
N ASN A 242 -14.72 4.13 18.93
CA ASN A 242 -13.38 4.50 18.48
C ASN A 242 -13.02 3.63 17.28
N ALA A 243 -12.06 4.09 16.49
CA ALA A 243 -11.45 3.30 15.42
C ALA A 243 -10.18 2.62 15.93
N ALA A 244 -10.06 1.33 15.67
CA ALA A 244 -8.89 0.52 15.94
C ALA A 244 -8.60 -0.37 14.72
N ALA A 245 -7.39 -0.88 14.63
CA ALA A 245 -7.06 -1.84 13.59
C ALA A 245 -6.11 -2.91 14.10
N ILE A 246 -6.16 -4.05 13.41
CA ILE A 246 -5.26 -5.18 13.60
C ILE A 246 -4.57 -5.43 12.27
N LEU A 247 -3.28 -5.17 12.22
CA LEU A 247 -2.43 -5.60 11.12
C LEU A 247 -1.98 -7.04 11.42
N ARG A 248 -2.21 -7.95 10.49
CA ARG A 248 -1.90 -9.39 10.62
C ARG A 248 -0.91 -9.77 9.53
N MET A 249 0.16 -10.45 9.92
CA MET A 249 1.04 -11.14 8.98
C MET A 249 0.99 -12.63 9.31
N ASP A 250 0.48 -13.40 8.35
CA ASP A 250 0.29 -14.84 8.48
C ASP A 250 1.43 -15.56 7.77
N PHE A 251 1.93 -16.62 8.39
CA PHE A 251 3.09 -17.40 7.94
C PHE A 251 2.72 -18.87 7.80
N ASP A 252 3.55 -19.65 7.11
CA ASP A 252 3.44 -21.11 7.17
C ASP A 252 4.21 -21.69 8.38
N LYS A 253 5.24 -20.99 8.86
CA LYS A 253 5.98 -21.36 10.08
C LYS A 253 5.38 -20.70 11.34
N PRO A 254 5.60 -21.27 12.54
CA PRO A 254 5.19 -20.63 13.78
C PRO A 254 5.81 -19.24 13.95
N ALA A 255 4.97 -18.24 14.23
CA ALA A 255 5.37 -16.83 14.33
C ALA A 255 5.89 -16.45 15.72
N GLY A 256 5.83 -17.35 16.70
CA GLY A 256 6.21 -17.10 18.10
C GLY A 256 7.55 -16.35 18.26
N PRO A 257 8.63 -16.76 17.57
CA PRO A 257 9.92 -16.05 17.62
C PRO A 257 9.87 -14.58 17.18
N LEU A 258 8.94 -14.18 16.30
CA LEU A 258 8.82 -12.80 15.82
C LEU A 258 8.28 -11.81 16.86
N LYS A 259 7.79 -12.29 18.02
CA LYS A 259 7.22 -11.44 19.07
C LYS A 259 8.22 -10.37 19.55
N ASP A 260 9.49 -10.74 19.67
CA ASP A 260 10.55 -9.87 20.18
C ASP A 260 11.16 -8.98 19.08
N TYR A 261 10.70 -9.12 17.84
CA TYR A 261 11.22 -8.44 16.65
C TYR A 261 10.25 -7.39 16.10
N LYS A 262 9.45 -6.75 16.96
CA LYS A 262 8.46 -5.74 16.55
C LYS A 262 9.04 -4.67 15.61
N ASP A 263 10.17 -4.05 15.99
CA ASP A 263 10.75 -2.96 15.19
C ASP A 263 11.24 -3.43 13.82
N LEU A 264 11.81 -4.65 13.75
CA LEU A 264 12.15 -5.28 12.47
C LEU A 264 10.90 -5.48 11.60
N MET A 265 9.80 -5.98 12.16
CA MET A 265 8.56 -6.20 11.41
C MET A 265 7.96 -4.89 10.91
N ILE A 266 8.02 -3.82 11.71
CA ILE A 266 7.59 -2.47 11.30
C ILE A 266 8.47 -1.94 10.17
N ASP A 267 9.79 -2.10 10.27
CA ASP A 267 10.72 -1.65 9.23
C ASP A 267 10.53 -2.43 7.91
N LEU A 268 10.21 -3.74 7.98
CA LEU A 268 9.85 -4.54 6.80
C LEU A 268 8.56 -4.05 6.14
N LEU A 269 7.55 -3.66 6.93
CA LEU A 269 6.32 -3.06 6.40
C LEU A 269 6.61 -1.71 5.72
N ALA A 270 7.47 -0.89 6.33
CA ALA A 270 7.89 0.38 5.75
C ALA A 270 8.64 0.19 4.43
N ASP A 271 9.48 -0.84 4.32
CA ASP A 271 10.15 -1.21 3.07
C ASP A 271 9.15 -1.64 1.97
N MET A 272 8.01 -2.23 2.35
CA MET A 272 6.90 -2.52 1.45
C MET A 272 6.04 -1.28 1.12
N GLY A 273 6.33 -0.12 1.71
CA GLY A 273 5.55 1.11 1.53
C GLY A 273 4.34 1.22 2.47
N ILE A 274 4.27 0.40 3.51
CA ILE A 274 3.20 0.39 4.51
C ILE A 274 3.76 0.99 5.80
N HIS A 275 3.53 2.28 6.01
CA HIS A 275 4.04 3.01 7.17
C HIS A 275 2.99 3.95 7.74
N THR A 276 2.91 3.99 9.05
CA THR A 276 2.30 5.08 9.81
C THR A 276 3.07 5.25 11.10
N ASP A 277 3.17 6.49 11.57
CA ASP A 277 3.92 6.81 12.80
C ASP A 277 3.32 6.08 14.02
N GLU A 278 2.02 5.79 13.97
CA GLU A 278 1.25 5.10 15.01
C GLU A 278 1.72 3.66 15.25
N PHE A 279 2.28 2.97 14.26
CA PHE A 279 2.68 1.56 14.38
C PHE A 279 3.69 1.33 15.50
N ARG A 280 4.53 2.34 15.80
CA ARG A 280 5.49 2.25 16.91
C ARG A 280 4.80 2.22 18.27
N GLU A 281 3.61 2.78 18.39
CA GLU A 281 2.82 2.79 19.64
C GLU A 281 1.91 1.56 19.77
N TRP A 282 1.70 0.83 18.68
CA TRP A 282 0.81 -0.34 18.67
C TRP A 282 1.40 -1.54 19.39
N ASN A 283 0.54 -2.40 19.92
CA ASN A 283 0.95 -3.61 20.64
C ASN A 283 1.20 -4.74 19.66
N ALA A 284 2.42 -5.29 19.68
CA ALA A 284 2.78 -6.47 18.90
C ALA A 284 2.52 -7.75 19.70
N SER A 285 2.06 -8.79 19.02
CA SER A 285 1.91 -10.12 19.58
C SER A 285 2.15 -11.16 18.49
N ALA A 286 2.51 -12.38 18.90
CA ALA A 286 2.61 -13.52 17.99
C ALA A 286 1.90 -14.71 18.61
N SER A 287 1.08 -15.41 17.83
CA SER A 287 0.34 -16.59 18.26
C SER A 287 0.15 -17.55 17.09
N GLY A 288 0.45 -18.84 17.31
CA GLY A 288 0.41 -19.84 16.26
C GLY A 288 1.30 -19.45 15.09
N LYS A 289 0.71 -19.28 13.91
CA LYS A 289 1.37 -18.86 12.66
C LYS A 289 1.15 -17.39 12.31
N THR A 290 0.65 -16.58 13.23
CA THR A 290 0.32 -15.17 12.96
C THR A 290 1.15 -14.25 13.85
N TRP A 291 1.74 -13.21 13.26
CA TRP A 291 2.20 -12.02 13.96
C TRP A 291 1.15 -10.91 13.80
N MET A 292 0.82 -10.21 14.88
CA MET A 292 -0.20 -9.17 14.90
C MET A 292 0.35 -7.89 15.50
N LEU A 293 -0.04 -6.75 14.92
CA LEU A 293 0.18 -5.41 15.46
C LEU A 293 -1.18 -4.73 15.61
N GLN A 294 -1.54 -4.34 16.84
CA GLN A 294 -2.86 -3.79 17.14
C GLN A 294 -2.78 -2.44 17.85
N GLY A 295 -3.60 -1.49 17.40
CA GLY A 295 -3.73 -0.21 18.08
C GLY A 295 -4.92 0.61 17.59
N LYS A 296 -5.01 1.84 18.10
CA LYS A 296 -6.02 2.80 17.67
C LYS A 296 -5.58 3.44 16.37
N LEU A 297 -6.54 3.73 15.50
CA LEU A 297 -6.30 4.54 14.30
C LEU A 297 -6.51 6.01 14.63
N THR A 298 -5.62 6.88 14.18
CA THR A 298 -5.89 8.33 14.18
C THR A 298 -6.90 8.68 13.09
N ARG A 299 -7.57 9.83 13.26
CA ARG A 299 -8.45 10.38 12.23
C ARG A 299 -7.73 10.53 10.89
N GLN A 300 -6.50 11.01 10.92
CA GLN A 300 -5.70 11.18 9.71
C GLN A 300 -5.47 9.86 8.96
N THR A 301 -5.16 8.77 9.67
CA THR A 301 -4.98 7.47 9.02
C THR A 301 -6.30 6.92 8.46
N ILE A 302 -7.42 7.13 9.15
CA ILE A 302 -8.76 6.79 8.66
C ILE A 302 -9.08 7.56 7.37
N ASP A 303 -8.86 8.88 7.37
CA ASP A 303 -9.10 9.73 6.20
C ASP A 303 -8.19 9.35 5.03
N ARG A 304 -6.93 8.98 5.28
CA ARG A 304 -6.01 8.47 4.26
C ARG A 304 -6.48 7.13 3.68
N MET A 305 -6.95 6.22 4.52
CA MET A 305 -7.54 4.96 4.08
C MET A 305 -8.78 5.18 3.22
N PHE A 306 -9.67 6.07 3.66
CA PHE A 306 -10.83 6.43 2.86
C PHE A 306 -10.45 7.15 1.58
N ALA A 307 -9.46 8.05 1.59
CA ALA A 307 -8.96 8.69 0.38
C ALA A 307 -8.41 7.66 -0.62
N MET A 308 -7.68 6.62 -0.18
CA MET A 308 -7.21 5.56 -1.07
C MET A 308 -8.35 4.81 -1.76
N VAL A 309 -9.50 4.64 -1.08
CA VAL A 309 -10.70 4.03 -1.64
C VAL A 309 -11.48 5.06 -2.47
N ASP A 310 -11.63 6.30 -2.01
CA ASP A 310 -12.52 7.31 -2.57
C ASP A 310 -11.89 8.02 -3.78
N THR A 311 -10.60 8.37 -3.78
CA THR A 311 -9.94 8.97 -4.97
C THR A 311 -9.90 7.98 -6.12
N ARG A 312 -9.69 6.69 -5.84
CA ARG A 312 -9.73 5.63 -6.85
C ARG A 312 -11.14 5.31 -7.34
N PHE A 313 -12.19 5.72 -6.64
CA PHE A 313 -13.56 5.39 -7.00
C PHE A 313 -14.31 6.59 -7.58
N GLN A 314 -14.18 7.78 -6.99
CA GLN A 314 -14.84 9.00 -7.43
C GLN A 314 -14.13 9.61 -8.64
N ALA A 315 -12.81 9.81 -8.60
CA ALA A 315 -12.10 10.40 -9.75
C ALA A 315 -12.28 9.52 -11.00
N LYS A 316 -12.25 8.19 -10.82
CA LYS A 316 -12.46 7.21 -11.89
C LYS A 316 -13.90 7.08 -12.37
N MET A 317 -14.90 7.58 -11.64
CA MET A 317 -16.33 7.54 -12.02
C MET A 317 -16.83 8.88 -12.57
N HIS A 318 -16.03 9.95 -12.51
CA HIS A 318 -16.52 11.31 -12.80
C HIS A 318 -15.84 12.02 -13.98
N GLY A 319 -14.91 11.37 -14.69
CA GLY A 319 -14.30 11.96 -15.89
C GLY A 319 -13.68 13.34 -15.59
N LYS A 320 -13.25 14.07 -16.61
CA LYS A 320 -12.78 15.45 -16.45
C LYS A 320 -13.98 16.38 -16.25
N GLY A 321 -14.63 16.36 -15.09
CA GLY A 321 -15.83 17.16 -14.84
C GLY A 321 -15.57 18.67 -14.86
N GLU A 322 -16.42 19.45 -15.51
CA GLU A 322 -16.43 20.91 -15.35
C GLU A 322 -16.73 21.34 -13.91
N TYR A 323 -16.17 22.47 -13.47
CA TYR A 323 -16.56 23.10 -12.20
C TYR A 323 -18.05 23.42 -12.20
N PRO A 324 -18.80 23.14 -11.12
CA PRO A 324 -20.20 23.49 -11.04
C PRO A 324 -20.38 25.01 -11.14
N GLY A 325 -20.86 25.46 -12.31
CA GLY A 325 -21.39 26.80 -12.49
C GLY A 325 -22.71 26.90 -11.74
N GLY A 326 -22.75 27.71 -10.67
CA GLY A 326 -23.99 28.06 -10.00
C GLY A 326 -25.02 28.61 -10.99
N LYS A 327 -26.29 28.21 -10.84
CA LYS A 327 -27.42 28.59 -11.71
C LYS A 327 -27.93 30.02 -11.44
N GLU A 328 -27.04 31.00 -11.36
CA GLU A 328 -27.41 32.41 -11.30
C GLU A 328 -26.64 33.22 -12.36
N PRO A 329 -27.25 34.27 -12.95
CA PRO A 329 -26.57 35.13 -13.90
C PRO A 329 -25.57 36.01 -13.15
N GLU A 330 -24.39 35.44 -12.88
CA GLU A 330 -23.21 36.17 -12.42
C GLU A 330 -22.51 36.79 -13.63
N ASP A 331 -21.89 37.96 -13.45
CA ASP A 331 -21.02 38.54 -14.48
C ASP A 331 -19.87 37.56 -14.80
N GLU A 332 -19.50 37.43 -16.09
CA GLU A 332 -18.47 36.50 -16.57
C GLU A 332 -17.12 36.68 -15.86
N ALA A 333 -16.77 37.90 -15.43
CA ALA A 333 -15.55 38.16 -14.65
C ALA A 333 -15.62 37.54 -13.24
N SER A 334 -16.77 37.60 -12.59
CA SER A 334 -17.01 36.98 -11.28
C SER A 334 -17.02 35.44 -11.37
N LYS A 335 -17.58 34.90 -12.46
CA LYS A 335 -17.55 33.46 -12.75
C LYS A 335 -16.12 32.96 -13.00
N GLN A 336 -15.33 33.70 -13.78
CA GLN A 336 -13.94 33.36 -14.08
C GLN A 336 -13.05 33.44 -12.81
N ALA A 337 -13.23 34.46 -11.97
CA ALA A 337 -12.52 34.59 -10.70
C ALA A 337 -12.82 33.41 -9.75
N ARG A 338 -14.08 32.96 -9.70
CA ARG A 338 -14.47 31.79 -8.89
C ARG A 338 -13.88 30.49 -9.43
N MET A 339 -13.90 30.27 -10.75
CA MET A 339 -13.29 29.09 -11.39
C MET A 339 -11.79 29.04 -11.12
N ALA A 340 -11.10 30.17 -11.26
CA ALA A 340 -9.68 30.30 -10.94
C ALA A 340 -9.40 30.02 -9.46
N LEU A 341 -10.20 30.55 -8.53
CA LEU A 341 -10.05 30.34 -7.09
C LEU A 341 -10.25 28.87 -6.69
N ASN A 342 -11.28 28.23 -7.24
CA ASN A 342 -11.53 26.81 -6.97
C ASN A 342 -10.39 25.93 -7.51
N TYR A 343 -9.93 26.20 -8.73
CA TYR A 343 -8.78 25.50 -9.31
C TYR A 343 -7.50 25.69 -8.51
N TYR A 344 -7.24 26.90 -8.02
CA TYR A 344 -6.10 27.16 -7.13
C TYR A 344 -6.18 26.36 -5.83
N ARG A 345 -7.37 26.27 -5.22
CA ARG A 345 -7.58 25.47 -3.99
C ARG A 345 -7.38 23.98 -4.25
N ASP A 346 -7.83 23.46 -5.39
CA ASP A 346 -7.60 22.07 -5.75
C ASP A 346 -6.10 21.78 -5.92
N ILE A 347 -5.34 22.68 -6.56
CA ILE A 347 -3.88 22.58 -6.61
C ILE A 347 -3.27 22.59 -5.20
N GLU A 348 -3.67 23.54 -4.35
CA GLU A 348 -3.18 23.66 -2.97
C GLU A 348 -3.43 22.38 -2.18
N ASP A 349 -4.64 21.82 -2.25
CA ASP A 349 -5.01 20.58 -1.58
C ASP A 349 -4.21 19.38 -2.09
N ILE A 350 -3.96 19.29 -3.40
CA ILE A 350 -3.15 18.22 -4.00
C ILE A 350 -1.69 18.35 -3.55
N VAL A 351 -1.13 19.56 -3.57
CA VAL A 351 0.25 19.85 -3.19
C VAL A 351 0.49 19.70 -1.69
N ALA A 352 -0.44 20.14 -0.84
CA ALA A 352 -0.35 20.00 0.62
C ALA A 352 -0.24 18.53 1.04
N LYS A 353 -0.92 17.63 0.30
CA LYS A 353 -0.83 16.18 0.49
C LYS A 353 0.52 15.58 0.10
N VAL A 354 1.45 16.33 -0.49
CA VAL A 354 2.81 15.88 -0.82
C VAL A 354 3.76 16.02 0.40
N GLY A 355 3.47 16.92 1.35
CA GLY A 355 4.42 17.42 2.35
C GLY A 355 4.44 16.75 3.74
N ASP A 356 3.49 15.88 4.08
CA ASP A 356 3.26 15.46 5.48
C ASP A 356 3.79 14.06 5.85
N TYR A 357 5.00 13.71 5.39
CA TYR A 357 5.52 12.35 5.58
C TYR A 357 6.96 12.34 6.08
N ARG A 358 7.18 12.78 7.33
CA ARG A 358 8.49 12.63 7.97
C ARG A 358 8.83 11.14 8.10
N GLY A 359 10.01 10.73 7.60
CA GLY A 359 10.50 9.35 7.74
C GLY A 359 10.25 8.40 6.56
N ALA A 360 9.58 8.85 5.49
CA ALA A 360 9.32 8.01 4.31
C ALA A 360 10.59 7.71 3.49
N VAL A 361 10.64 6.54 2.85
CA VAL A 361 11.75 6.13 1.98
C VAL A 361 11.58 6.66 0.55
N ALA A 362 12.68 6.75 -0.20
CA ALA A 362 12.72 7.34 -1.54
C ALA A 362 11.68 6.78 -2.52
N THR A 363 11.43 5.47 -2.48
CA THR A 363 10.42 4.80 -3.32
C THR A 363 9.00 5.28 -3.01
N MET A 364 8.70 5.61 -1.76
CA MET A 364 7.39 6.11 -1.35
C MET A 364 7.17 7.54 -1.85
N TYR A 365 8.14 8.44 -1.66
CA TYR A 365 8.08 9.78 -2.25
C TYR A 365 7.96 9.71 -3.77
N ALA A 366 8.68 8.79 -4.43
CA ALA A 366 8.56 8.61 -5.88
C ALA A 366 7.17 8.15 -6.33
N ARG A 367 6.47 7.39 -5.49
CA ARG A 367 5.10 6.99 -5.76
C ARG A 367 4.15 8.16 -5.54
N TRP A 368 4.21 8.81 -4.39
CA TRP A 368 3.33 9.93 -4.06
C TRP A 368 3.48 11.08 -5.03
N PHE A 369 4.71 11.43 -5.41
CA PHE A 369 4.94 12.48 -6.38
C PHE A 369 4.33 12.13 -7.73
N ARG A 370 4.35 10.85 -8.13
CA ARG A 370 3.65 10.42 -9.35
C ARG A 370 2.13 10.50 -9.19
N GLU A 371 1.57 9.96 -8.11
CA GLU A 371 0.13 10.03 -7.85
C GLU A 371 -0.38 11.47 -7.86
N ARG A 372 0.32 12.39 -7.18
CA ARG A 372 -0.04 13.82 -7.14
C ARG A 372 0.14 14.51 -8.49
N ALA A 373 1.14 14.11 -9.27
CA ALA A 373 1.30 14.60 -10.64
C ALA A 373 0.16 14.14 -11.56
N ASP A 374 -0.29 12.88 -11.41
CA ASP A 374 -1.43 12.34 -12.15
C ASP A 374 -2.72 13.06 -11.73
N ASP A 375 -2.92 13.31 -10.42
CA ASP A 375 -4.05 14.09 -9.90
C ASP A 375 -4.08 15.53 -10.48
N LEU A 376 -2.92 16.20 -10.58
CA LEU A 376 -2.81 17.55 -11.16
C LEU A 376 -3.14 17.58 -12.66
N GLU A 377 -2.76 16.55 -13.41
CA GLU A 377 -3.03 16.46 -14.86
C GLU A 377 -4.47 16.04 -15.19
N ALA A 378 -5.13 15.42 -14.22
CA ALA A 378 -6.55 15.10 -14.30
C ALA A 378 -7.44 16.32 -14.04
N LEU A 379 -6.89 17.44 -13.54
CA LEU A 379 -7.68 18.63 -13.24
C LEU A 379 -8.40 19.19 -14.49
N PRO A 380 -9.63 19.70 -14.36
CA PRO A 380 -10.39 20.25 -15.48
C PRO A 380 -9.81 21.60 -15.94
N THR A 381 -9.44 21.73 -17.22
CA THR A 381 -8.77 22.93 -17.73
C THR A 381 -9.70 23.94 -18.42
N LEU A 382 -10.95 23.55 -18.69
CA LEU A 382 -11.89 24.37 -19.45
C LEU A 382 -12.37 25.56 -18.62
N GLY A 383 -12.27 26.77 -19.18
CA GLY A 383 -12.71 28.01 -18.52
C GLY A 383 -11.80 28.51 -17.38
N VAL A 384 -10.69 27.81 -17.09
CA VAL A 384 -9.71 28.16 -16.07
C VAL A 384 -8.67 29.15 -16.62
N ASP A 385 -8.10 29.98 -15.75
CA ASP A 385 -6.97 30.85 -16.11
C ASP A 385 -5.80 30.00 -16.68
N PRO A 386 -5.33 30.27 -17.91
CA PRO A 386 -4.22 29.52 -18.51
C PRO A 386 -2.96 29.49 -17.62
N GLU A 387 -2.72 30.52 -16.83
CA GLU A 387 -1.55 30.57 -15.94
C GLU A 387 -1.65 29.56 -14.78
N LEU A 388 -2.86 29.31 -14.28
CA LEU A 388 -3.10 28.26 -13.28
C LEU A 388 -2.94 26.86 -13.88
N VAL A 389 -3.42 26.68 -15.12
CA VAL A 389 -3.27 25.42 -15.86
C VAL A 389 -1.80 25.11 -16.12
N ASP A 390 -1.04 26.09 -16.62
CA ASP A 390 0.41 25.96 -16.86
C ASP A 390 1.17 25.69 -15.56
N PHE A 391 0.77 26.35 -14.47
CA PHE A 391 1.35 26.10 -13.15
C PHE A 391 1.13 24.65 -12.71
N ALA A 392 -0.11 24.15 -12.75
CA ALA A 392 -0.43 22.77 -12.38
C ALA A 392 0.39 21.76 -13.20
N LEU A 393 0.53 22.00 -14.51
CA LEU A 393 1.34 21.18 -15.41
C LEU A 393 2.83 21.20 -15.01
N ASN A 394 3.39 22.37 -14.71
CA ASN A 394 4.80 22.48 -14.30
C ASN A 394 5.08 21.80 -12.96
N VAL A 395 4.15 21.88 -12.01
CA VAL A 395 4.23 21.14 -10.75
C VAL A 395 4.16 19.63 -11.00
N ALA A 396 3.24 19.16 -11.85
CA ALA A 396 3.13 17.75 -12.22
C ALA A 396 4.42 17.22 -12.87
N ILE A 397 5.01 17.98 -13.81
CA ILE A 397 6.29 17.65 -14.45
C ILE A 397 7.41 17.55 -13.41
N THR A 398 7.51 18.54 -12.52
CA THR A 398 8.54 18.59 -11.47
C THR A 398 8.42 17.39 -10.53
N LEU A 399 7.20 17.09 -10.07
CA LEU A 399 6.94 15.91 -9.24
C LEU A 399 7.32 14.61 -9.96
N ARG A 400 6.99 14.45 -11.24
CA ARG A 400 7.38 13.26 -12.04
C ARG A 400 8.89 13.13 -12.24
N GLN A 401 9.59 14.23 -12.51
CA GLN A 401 11.05 14.24 -12.65
C GLN A 401 11.72 13.84 -11.34
N THR A 402 11.25 14.38 -10.21
CA THR A 402 11.77 14.01 -8.90
C THR A 402 11.42 12.56 -8.55
N ALA A 403 10.23 12.08 -8.89
CA ALA A 403 9.88 10.67 -8.78
C ALA A 403 10.83 9.75 -9.57
N GLY A 404 11.17 10.12 -10.81
CA GLY A 404 12.17 9.41 -11.61
C GLY A 404 13.54 9.37 -10.94
N THR A 405 13.98 10.50 -10.39
CA THR A 405 15.25 10.62 -9.64
C THR A 405 15.25 9.72 -8.40
N LEU A 406 14.17 9.72 -7.63
CA LEU A 406 14.03 8.92 -6.41
C LEU A 406 14.00 7.40 -6.69
N ARG A 407 13.39 6.96 -7.80
CA ARG A 407 13.50 5.55 -8.26
C ARG A 407 14.92 5.19 -8.69
N GLY A 408 15.60 6.10 -9.38
CA GLY A 408 17.00 5.93 -9.77
C GLY A 408 17.93 5.76 -8.57
N THR A 409 17.74 6.57 -7.53
CA THR A 409 18.45 6.49 -6.24
C THR A 409 18.24 5.13 -5.56
N SER A 410 17.00 4.63 -5.57
CA SER A 410 16.65 3.32 -5.00
C SER A 410 17.32 2.16 -5.77
N SER A 411 17.35 2.24 -7.10
CA SER A 411 18.03 1.25 -7.96
C SER A 411 19.56 1.26 -7.75
N ARG A 412 20.15 2.45 -7.58
CA ARG A 412 21.59 2.60 -7.28
C ARG A 412 21.95 2.05 -5.90
N LYS A 413 21.08 2.20 -4.88
CA LYS A 413 21.26 1.59 -3.56
C LYS A 413 21.42 0.07 -3.68
N VAL A 414 20.54 -0.59 -4.43
CA VAL A 414 20.62 -2.06 -4.67
C VAL A 414 21.92 -2.41 -5.38
N LEU A 415 22.27 -1.73 -6.46
CA LEU A 415 23.52 -2.00 -7.21
C LEU A 415 24.79 -1.80 -6.37
N GLN A 416 24.84 -0.73 -5.55
CA GLN A 416 25.98 -0.46 -4.67
C GLN A 416 26.06 -1.45 -3.50
N GLN A 417 24.94 -1.88 -2.94
CA GLN A 417 24.94 -2.93 -1.91
C GLN A 417 25.33 -4.30 -2.49
N THR A 418 24.93 -4.59 -3.74
CA THR A 418 25.36 -5.79 -4.47
C THR A 418 26.84 -5.74 -4.83
N SER A 419 27.43 -4.59 -5.17
CA SER A 419 28.88 -4.47 -5.42
C SER A 419 29.72 -4.68 -4.15
N VAL A 420 29.22 -4.28 -2.97
CA VAL A 420 29.82 -4.61 -1.67
C VAL A 420 29.82 -6.12 -1.42
N ASN A 421 28.80 -6.85 -1.89
CA ASN A 421 28.76 -8.32 -1.82
C ASN A 421 29.70 -8.99 -2.85
N LEU A 422 29.88 -8.38 -4.03
CA LEU A 422 30.76 -8.87 -5.10
C LEU A 422 32.26 -8.65 -4.86
N SER A 423 32.64 -7.90 -3.81
CA SER A 423 34.04 -7.85 -3.31
C SER A 423 34.45 -9.16 -2.62
N ARG A 424 34.05 -10.29 -3.18
CA ARG A 424 34.63 -11.62 -3.00
C ARG A 424 35.61 -11.86 -4.15
N GLY A 425 36.61 -10.98 -4.26
CA GLY A 425 37.80 -11.20 -5.08
C GLY A 425 38.97 -11.29 -4.12
N GLY A 426 39.50 -12.51 -3.93
CA GLY A 426 40.49 -12.78 -2.90
C GLY A 426 41.73 -11.90 -3.02
N SER A 427 42.12 -11.29 -1.90
CA SER A 427 43.54 -11.06 -1.63
C SER A 427 44.13 -12.42 -1.21
N TYR A 428 44.32 -13.31 -2.19
CA TYR A 428 45.38 -14.30 -2.10
C TYR A 428 46.69 -13.51 -2.15
N GLY A 429 47.55 -13.74 -1.15
CA GLY A 429 48.58 -12.81 -0.72
C GLY A 429 49.49 -12.28 -1.82
N ALA A 430 49.57 -10.95 -1.90
CA ALA A 430 50.79 -10.27 -2.31
C ALA A 430 51.60 -9.93 -1.05
N PHE A 431 52.19 -10.96 -0.43
CA PHE A 431 53.39 -10.75 0.39
C PHE A 431 54.51 -10.36 -0.59
N TYR A 432 54.58 -9.09 -0.97
CA TYR A 432 55.82 -8.49 -1.48
C TYR A 432 56.74 -8.24 -0.27
N GLY A 433 57.13 -9.35 0.38
CA GLY A 433 58.30 -9.41 1.24
C GLY A 433 59.48 -9.76 0.34
N GLY A 434 60.15 -8.73 -0.19
CA GLY A 434 61.38 -8.89 -0.95
C GLY A 434 62.49 -9.45 -0.06
N SER A 435 62.59 -10.77 0.04
CA SER A 435 63.80 -11.43 0.52
C SER A 435 64.80 -11.48 -0.62
N ARG A 436 65.69 -10.48 -0.63
CA ARG A 436 66.95 -10.51 -1.37
C ARG A 436 67.71 -11.80 -1.02
N TRP A 437 67.97 -12.63 -2.02
CA TRP A 437 69.05 -13.61 -1.99
C TRP A 437 70.13 -13.13 -2.97
N SER A 438 71.25 -12.66 -2.42
CA SER A 438 72.53 -12.60 -3.11
C SER A 438 73.64 -12.84 -2.08
N GLY A 439 74.18 -14.06 -2.13
CA GLY A 439 75.59 -14.35 -1.91
C GLY A 439 76.11 -14.28 -0.47
N GLY A 440 76.15 -15.43 0.20
CA GLY A 440 76.94 -15.62 1.42
C GLY A 440 77.27 -17.10 1.61
N TRP A 441 78.54 -17.43 1.45
CA TRP A 441 79.13 -18.76 1.44
C TRP A 441 79.00 -19.54 2.77
N GLY A 442 78.85 -20.86 2.65
CA GLY A 442 79.36 -21.83 3.61
C GLY A 442 78.35 -22.40 4.61
N GLY A 443 78.22 -23.74 4.64
CA GLY A 443 77.60 -24.41 5.78
C GLY A 443 76.91 -25.72 5.44
N TRP A 444 77.67 -26.80 5.56
CA TRP A 444 77.28 -28.20 5.56
C TRP A 444 75.98 -28.56 6.32
N GLY A 445 75.19 -29.48 5.75
CA GLY A 445 74.60 -30.59 6.50
C GLY A 445 73.07 -30.56 6.75
N GLY A 446 72.40 -31.65 6.34
CA GLY A 446 71.23 -32.16 7.07
C GLY A 446 69.91 -32.26 6.29
N SER A 447 69.58 -33.48 5.87
CA SER A 447 68.24 -33.92 5.45
C SER A 447 67.12 -33.46 6.39
N SER A 448 66.00 -32.99 5.82
CA SER A 448 64.66 -33.28 6.34
C SER A 448 63.61 -33.09 5.25
N TYR A 449 63.01 -34.21 4.80
CA TYR A 449 61.81 -34.23 3.96
C TYR A 449 60.60 -33.88 4.85
N GLY A 450 60.22 -32.61 4.89
CA GLY A 450 59.02 -32.13 5.56
C GLY A 450 57.91 -31.84 4.54
N TYR A 451 56.92 -32.74 4.44
CA TYR A 451 55.66 -32.49 3.75
C TYR A 451 54.89 -31.38 4.50
N SER A 452 55.01 -30.13 4.04
CA SER A 452 54.23 -29.02 4.57
C SER A 452 52.85 -29.01 3.89
N ARG A 453 51.86 -29.67 4.52
CA ARG A 453 50.43 -29.47 4.19
C ARG A 453 50.06 -28.05 4.61
N GLY A 454 49.94 -27.15 3.62
CA GLY A 454 49.33 -25.83 3.80
C GLY A 454 47.85 -25.95 4.12
N GLY A 455 47.51 -26.20 5.39
CA GLY A 455 46.18 -26.02 5.92
C GLY A 455 45.91 -24.53 6.08
N GLY A 456 45.14 -23.95 5.16
CA GLY A 456 44.60 -22.60 5.32
C GLY A 456 43.74 -22.56 6.59
N LEU A 457 44.26 -21.98 7.66
CA LEU A 457 43.52 -21.76 8.89
C LEU A 457 42.38 -20.79 8.61
N TYR A 458 41.16 -21.32 8.56
CA TYR A 458 39.93 -20.54 8.54
C TYR A 458 39.87 -19.70 9.82
N ASN A 459 40.09 -18.40 9.69
CA ASN A 459 40.05 -17.47 10.81
C ASN A 459 38.66 -16.84 10.91
N ALA A 460 37.80 -17.41 11.76
CA ALA A 460 36.45 -16.95 12.02
C ALA A 460 36.39 -15.46 12.45
N ASN A 461 37.41 -14.96 13.14
CA ASN A 461 37.48 -13.56 13.58
C ASN A 461 37.75 -12.60 12.40
N ALA A 462 38.54 -13.03 11.41
CA ALA A 462 38.77 -12.24 10.19
C ALA A 462 37.50 -12.14 9.33
N GLU A 463 36.68 -13.20 9.29
CA GLU A 463 35.41 -13.19 8.58
C GLU A 463 34.32 -12.40 9.33
N ALA A 464 34.29 -12.44 10.67
CA ALA A 464 33.43 -11.60 11.48
C ALA A 464 33.78 -10.11 11.32
N ALA A 465 35.07 -9.75 11.33
CA ALA A 465 35.53 -8.39 11.05
C ALA A 465 35.21 -7.94 9.62
N GLY A 466 35.32 -8.84 8.63
CA GLY A 466 34.92 -8.58 7.24
C GLY A 466 33.41 -8.37 7.08
N ARG A 467 32.58 -9.11 7.83
CA ARG A 467 31.12 -8.89 7.90
C ARG A 467 30.79 -7.54 8.52
N ALA A 468 31.40 -7.20 9.67
CA ALA A 468 31.18 -5.92 10.33
C ALA A 468 31.53 -4.72 9.41
N ARG A 469 32.67 -4.76 8.70
CA ARG A 469 33.07 -3.70 7.75
C ARG A 469 32.09 -3.54 6.58
N ARG A 470 31.58 -4.65 6.04
CA ARG A 470 30.55 -4.62 4.97
C ARG A 470 29.22 -4.07 5.47
N GLY A 471 28.82 -4.45 6.68
CA GLY A 471 27.64 -3.88 7.36
C GLY A 471 27.78 -2.37 7.53
N THR A 472 28.94 -1.88 8.00
CA THR A 472 29.23 -0.44 8.11
C THR A 472 29.17 0.25 6.74
N GLN A 473 29.76 -0.33 5.69
CA GLN A 473 29.69 0.23 4.33
C GLN A 473 28.26 0.29 3.79
N LYS A 474 27.45 -0.77 3.99
CA LYS A 474 26.03 -0.79 3.59
C LYS A 474 25.20 0.22 4.37
N ARG A 475 25.47 0.42 5.67
CA ARG A 475 24.84 1.46 6.49
C ARG A 475 25.19 2.85 5.95
N MET A 476 26.46 3.11 5.64
CA MET A 476 26.88 4.38 5.02
C MET A 476 26.20 4.61 3.66
N ILE A 477 26.12 3.60 2.79
CA ILE A 477 25.39 3.69 1.51
C ILE A 477 23.90 3.97 1.75
N SER A 478 23.27 3.29 2.72
CA SER A 478 21.85 3.50 3.03
C SER A 478 21.58 4.93 3.55
N VAL A 479 22.44 5.43 4.44
CA VAL A 479 22.37 6.80 4.97
C VAL A 479 22.60 7.84 3.88
N GLU A 480 23.59 7.63 3.01
CA GLU A 480 23.89 8.53 1.88
C GLU A 480 22.72 8.59 0.89
N GLN A 481 22.14 7.45 0.53
CA GLN A 481 21.00 7.39 -0.40
C GLN A 481 19.73 7.97 0.24
N ARG A 482 19.50 7.76 1.55
CA ARG A 482 18.41 8.42 2.30
C ARG A 482 18.59 9.93 2.33
N SER A 483 19.81 10.42 2.57
CA SER A 483 20.12 11.85 2.55
C SER A 483 19.89 12.47 1.18
N LYS A 484 20.35 11.81 0.10
CA LYS A 484 20.10 12.26 -1.29
C LYS A 484 18.61 12.32 -1.64
N ALA A 485 17.86 11.29 -1.23
CA ALA A 485 16.42 11.26 -1.42
C ALA A 485 15.72 12.38 -0.66
N ALA A 486 16.08 12.58 0.62
CA ALA A 486 15.53 13.66 1.44
C ALA A 486 15.82 15.03 0.84
N THR A 487 17.05 15.29 0.38
CA THR A 487 17.40 16.56 -0.28
C THR A 487 16.60 16.77 -1.56
N ALA A 488 16.45 15.75 -2.41
CA ALA A 488 15.64 15.87 -3.63
C ALA A 488 14.17 16.18 -3.34
N THR A 489 13.61 15.52 -2.32
CA THR A 489 12.24 15.76 -1.83
C THR A 489 12.08 17.19 -1.30
N PHE A 490 12.93 17.62 -0.36
CA PHE A 490 12.84 18.96 0.24
C PHE A 490 13.02 20.07 -0.79
N ASN A 491 14.02 19.96 -1.66
CA ASN A 491 14.23 20.96 -2.71
C ASN A 491 13.02 21.07 -3.65
N THR A 492 12.36 19.95 -3.95
CA THR A 492 11.16 19.94 -4.80
C THR A 492 9.98 20.59 -4.08
N LEU A 493 9.76 20.26 -2.80
CA LEU A 493 8.68 20.83 -2.01
C LEU A 493 8.87 22.34 -1.77
N ASP A 494 10.09 22.77 -1.46
CA ASP A 494 10.43 24.19 -1.27
C ASP A 494 10.23 24.97 -2.58
N ALA A 495 10.65 24.42 -3.71
CA ALA A 495 10.43 25.03 -5.03
C ALA A 495 8.93 25.18 -5.33
N ILE A 496 8.13 24.12 -5.13
CA ILE A 496 6.69 24.18 -5.34
C ILE A 496 6.04 25.20 -4.39
N ALA A 497 6.45 25.26 -3.12
CA ALA A 497 5.91 26.23 -2.16
C ALA A 497 6.24 27.68 -2.55
N GLU A 498 7.46 27.94 -3.03
CA GLU A 498 7.87 29.26 -3.52
C GLU A 498 7.05 29.68 -4.75
N GLU A 499 6.87 28.78 -5.72
CA GLU A 499 6.09 29.10 -6.92
C GLU A 499 4.59 29.23 -6.60
N MET A 500 4.04 28.42 -5.69
CA MET A 500 2.67 28.56 -5.17
C MET A 500 2.44 29.95 -4.56
N ALA A 501 3.39 30.45 -3.77
CA ALA A 501 3.29 31.76 -3.14
C ALA A 501 3.30 32.90 -4.19
N LYS A 502 4.14 32.79 -5.23
CA LYS A 502 4.19 33.74 -6.35
C LYS A 502 2.88 33.73 -7.15
N LEU A 503 2.36 32.53 -7.44
CA LEU A 503 1.10 32.36 -8.16
C LEU A 503 -0.07 32.96 -7.38
N ARG A 504 -0.14 32.73 -6.07
CA ARG A 504 -1.15 33.29 -5.17
C ARG A 504 -1.24 34.81 -5.26
N LEU A 505 -0.09 35.48 -5.16
CA LEU A 505 0.00 36.94 -5.25
C LEU A 505 -0.47 37.41 -6.62
N LYS A 506 0.01 36.78 -7.69
CA LYS A 506 -0.34 37.12 -9.07
C LYS A 506 -1.84 36.97 -9.36
N MET A 507 -2.46 35.88 -8.88
CA MET A 507 -3.90 35.66 -9.05
C MET A 507 -4.72 36.61 -8.20
N THR A 508 -4.26 36.93 -6.97
CA THR A 508 -4.90 37.92 -6.10
C THR A 508 -4.91 39.31 -6.75
N ASP A 509 -3.79 39.72 -7.35
CA ASP A 509 -3.69 40.98 -8.08
C ASP A 509 -4.53 41.00 -9.36
N LYS A 510 -4.61 39.86 -10.06
CA LYS A 510 -5.34 39.74 -11.34
C LYS A 510 -6.86 39.75 -11.15
N TYR A 511 -7.35 39.05 -10.13
CA TYR A 511 -8.78 38.87 -9.90
C TYR A 511 -9.33 39.75 -8.77
N MET A 512 -8.47 40.47 -8.04
CA MET A 512 -8.85 41.34 -6.91
C MET A 512 -9.63 40.59 -5.81
N VAL A 513 -9.38 39.27 -5.70
CA VAL A 513 -9.95 38.36 -4.68
C VAL A 513 -8.79 37.67 -3.99
N GLN A 514 -8.90 37.41 -2.69
CA GLN A 514 -7.84 36.69 -1.97
C GLN A 514 -7.85 35.21 -2.36
N PHE A 515 -6.76 34.77 -2.99
CA PHE A 515 -6.49 33.36 -3.28
C PHE A 515 -5.90 32.66 -2.05
#